data_AF-A0A1H8BGE7-F1
#
_entry.id   AF-A0A1H8BGE7-F1
#
_cell.length_a   1.000
_cell.length_b   1.000
_cell.length_c   1.000
_cell.angle_alpha   90.00
_cell.angle_beta   90.00
_cell.angle_gamma   90.00
#
_symmetry.space_group_name_H-M   'P 1'
#
loop_
_entity.id
_entity.type
_entity.pdbx_description
1 polymer ?
#
loop_
_entity_poly.entity_id
_entity_poly.type
_entity_poly.pdbx_seq_one_letter_code
_entity_poly.pdbx_strand_id
1 'polypeptide(L)'
;MQWFRKQEDQDQDFVMFGEKRVDIPKLTVAKWKALFGKVETLPQLLLDVIASRQTSDFTATVLVGIQMAFDEIVELVAVLTELEPAWIEENVDHNELIQFISRTVQRNNLNEAAKKFLAPFGKLLQSKPVAGR
;
A
#
# COMPACT_ATOMS: atom_id res chain seq x y z
N MET A 1 4.58 32.40 -29.46
CA MET A 1 3.45 31.48 -29.22
C MET A 1 3.97 30.26 -28.51
N GLN A 2 3.62 30.07 -27.24
CA GLN A 2 4.03 28.91 -26.46
C GLN A 2 3.14 27.71 -26.82
N TRP A 3 3.73 26.69 -27.43
CA TRP A 3 3.07 25.40 -27.64
C TRP A 3 4.06 24.27 -27.36
N PHE A 4 4.51 24.15 -26.12
CA PHE A 4 4.98 22.87 -25.61
C PHE A 4 3.75 22.15 -25.06
N ARG A 5 3.18 21.27 -25.87
CA ARG A 5 2.12 20.35 -25.45
C ARG A 5 2.67 19.53 -24.28
N LYS A 6 2.16 19.80 -23.08
CA LYS A 6 2.34 19.00 -21.87
C LYS A 6 1.83 17.59 -22.16
N GLN A 7 2.71 16.70 -22.66
CA GLN A 7 2.44 15.29 -22.91
C GLN A 7 3.01 14.44 -21.77
N GLU A 8 2.64 14.73 -20.52
CA GLU A 8 3.15 13.95 -19.37
C GLU A 8 2.07 13.55 -18.35
N ASP A 9 0.79 13.91 -18.58
CA ASP A 9 -0.30 13.67 -17.62
C ASP A 9 -1.35 12.62 -18.09
N GLN A 10 -1.18 11.96 -19.24
CA GLN A 10 -2.30 11.23 -19.87
C GLN A 10 -2.45 9.71 -19.57
N ASP A 11 -1.58 9.07 -18.78
CA ASP A 11 -1.66 7.60 -18.57
C ASP A 11 -1.72 7.17 -17.08
N GLN A 12 -2.38 7.94 -16.20
CA GLN A 12 -2.51 7.59 -14.78
C GLN A 12 -3.89 7.05 -14.36
N ASP A 13 -4.82 6.90 -15.30
CA ASP A 13 -6.22 6.56 -14.97
C ASP A 13 -6.49 5.07 -14.87
N PHE A 14 -5.62 4.21 -15.39
CA PHE A 14 -5.81 2.75 -15.36
C PHE A 14 -4.47 1.98 -15.37
N VAL A 15 -4.51 0.68 -15.12
CA VAL A 15 -3.46 -0.30 -15.39
C VAL A 15 -4.06 -1.52 -16.09
N MET A 16 -3.20 -2.38 -16.62
CA MET A 16 -3.58 -3.69 -17.13
C MET A 16 -3.24 -4.73 -16.08
N PHE A 17 -4.20 -5.62 -15.81
CA PHE A 17 -4.07 -6.86 -15.03
C PHE A 17 -4.29 -8.00 -16.02
N GLY A 18 -3.20 -8.52 -16.58
CA GLY A 18 -3.24 -9.33 -17.78
C GLY A 18 -3.97 -8.60 -18.92
N GLU A 19 -5.06 -9.18 -19.42
CA GLU A 19 -5.87 -8.57 -20.49
C GLU A 19 -6.95 -7.61 -19.94
N LYS A 20 -7.11 -7.51 -18.62
CA LYS A 20 -8.16 -6.70 -17.99
C LYS A 20 -7.69 -5.29 -17.70
N ARG A 21 -8.41 -4.30 -18.21
CA ARG A 21 -8.21 -2.89 -17.83
C ARG A 21 -8.83 -2.63 -16.45
N VAL A 22 -8.04 -2.05 -15.56
CA VAL A 22 -8.44 -1.72 -14.19
C VAL A 22 -8.19 -0.25 -13.93
N ASP A 23 -9.24 0.51 -13.63
CA ASP A 23 -9.13 1.94 -13.36
C ASP A 23 -8.49 2.22 -11.98
N ILE A 24 -7.70 3.28 -11.90
CA ILE A 24 -7.07 3.73 -10.65
C ILE A 24 -8.12 4.49 -9.82
N PRO A 25 -8.55 3.96 -8.66
CA PRO A 25 -9.63 4.57 -7.91
C PRO A 25 -9.17 5.83 -7.17
N LYS A 26 -10.08 6.79 -7.02
CA LYS A 26 -9.95 7.80 -5.98
C LYS A 26 -10.29 7.14 -4.64
N LEU A 27 -9.43 7.31 -3.64
CA LEU A 27 -9.66 6.84 -2.28
C LEU A 27 -10.67 7.76 -1.57
N THR A 28 -11.94 7.44 -1.74
CA THR A 28 -13.03 8.06 -1.00
C THR A 28 -12.99 7.64 0.46
N VAL A 29 -13.72 8.35 1.33
CA VAL A 29 -13.87 7.96 2.75
C VAL A 29 -14.37 6.52 2.89
N ALA A 30 -15.24 6.06 1.99
CA ALA A 30 -15.73 4.68 2.00
C ALA A 30 -14.61 3.67 1.69
N LYS A 31 -13.79 3.91 0.65
CA LYS A 31 -12.67 3.02 0.33
C LYS A 31 -11.60 3.03 1.43
N TRP A 32 -11.35 4.18 2.08
CA TRP A 32 -10.48 4.23 3.26
C TRP A 32 -11.00 3.38 4.41
N LYS A 33 -12.30 3.46 4.72
CA LYS A 33 -12.91 2.61 5.76
C LYS A 33 -12.80 1.12 5.40
N ALA A 34 -13.01 0.77 4.14
CA ALA A 34 -12.87 -0.61 3.68
C ALA A 34 -11.44 -1.12 3.80
N LEU A 35 -10.44 -0.31 3.44
CA LEU A 35 -9.01 -0.63 3.64
C LEU A 35 -8.69 -0.85 5.12
N PHE A 36 -9.06 0.08 6.01
CA PHE A 36 -8.77 -0.04 7.44
C PHE A 36 -9.54 -1.17 8.13
N GLY A 37 -10.71 -1.54 7.61
CA GLY A 37 -11.47 -2.69 8.11
C GLY A 37 -10.94 -4.04 7.63
N LYS A 38 -9.96 -4.06 6.72
CA LYS A 38 -9.40 -5.27 6.12
C LYS A 38 -7.92 -5.48 6.45
N VAL A 39 -7.17 -4.38 6.58
CA VAL A 39 -5.73 -4.40 6.85
C VAL A 39 -5.51 -4.35 8.36
N GLU A 40 -5.58 -5.50 9.02
CA GLU A 40 -5.32 -5.62 10.47
C GLU A 40 -3.86 -5.99 10.78
N THR A 41 -3.14 -6.59 9.82
CA THR A 41 -1.91 -7.35 10.07
C THR A 41 -0.61 -6.72 9.55
N LEU A 42 -0.66 -5.81 8.55
CA LEU A 42 0.53 -5.09 8.05
C LEU A 42 1.40 -4.47 9.17
N PRO A 43 0.85 -3.80 10.20
CA PRO A 43 1.66 -3.23 11.27
C PRO A 43 2.41 -4.29 12.08
N GLN A 44 1.78 -5.45 12.33
CA GLN A 44 2.37 -6.53 13.11
C GLN A 44 3.49 -7.24 12.33
N LEU A 45 3.30 -7.48 11.03
CA LEU A 45 4.30 -8.13 10.19
C LEU A 45 5.61 -7.33 10.10
N LEU A 46 5.52 -6.00 10.02
CA LEU A 46 6.69 -5.13 10.04
C LEU A 46 7.45 -5.24 11.37
N LEU A 47 6.73 -5.35 12.49
CA LEU A 47 7.35 -5.52 13.81
C LEU A 47 8.05 -6.88 13.92
N ASP A 48 7.43 -7.95 13.43
CA ASP A 48 7.98 -9.31 13.48
C ASP A 48 9.24 -9.45 12.60
N VAL A 49 9.27 -8.82 11.43
CA VAL A 49 10.46 -8.77 10.56
C VAL A 49 11.59 -7.97 11.21
N ILE A 50 11.29 -6.86 11.89
CA ILE A 50 12.31 -6.08 12.61
C ILE A 50 12.86 -6.88 13.80
N ALA A 51 11.99 -7.56 14.56
CA ALA A 51 12.36 -8.34 15.73
C ALA A 51 13.21 -9.57 15.38
N SER A 52 13.01 -10.18 14.20
CA SER A 52 13.72 -11.38 13.77
C SER A 52 15.11 -11.14 13.16
N ARG A 53 15.52 -9.87 12.93
CA ARG A 53 16.77 -9.48 12.24
C ARG A 53 18.07 -10.07 12.80
N GLN A 54 18.10 -10.49 14.06
CA GLN A 54 19.30 -11.04 14.70
C GLN A 54 19.20 -12.54 14.98
N THR A 55 18.16 -13.21 14.46
CA THR A 55 17.90 -14.63 14.68
C THR A 55 18.38 -15.47 13.48
N SER A 56 18.68 -16.75 13.71
CA SER A 56 18.95 -17.72 12.62
C SER A 56 17.78 -17.88 11.66
N ASP A 57 16.57 -17.53 12.13
CA ASP A 57 15.32 -17.72 11.42
C ASP A 57 14.92 -16.48 10.61
N PHE A 58 15.78 -15.47 10.55
CA PHE A 58 15.53 -14.22 9.83
C PHE A 58 15.10 -14.46 8.38
N THR A 59 15.83 -15.29 7.63
CA THR A 59 15.50 -15.56 6.21
C THR A 59 14.14 -16.23 6.05
N ALA A 60 13.80 -17.19 6.93
CA ALA A 60 12.50 -17.85 6.92
C ALA A 60 11.36 -16.89 7.33
N THR A 61 11.60 -16.06 8.35
CA THR A 61 10.66 -15.03 8.82
C THR A 61 10.43 -13.95 7.76
N VAL A 62 11.48 -13.56 7.04
CA VAL A 62 11.39 -12.63 5.91
C VAL A 62 10.62 -13.25 4.75
N LEU A 63 10.84 -14.53 4.41
CA LEU A 63 10.08 -15.21 3.35
C LEU A 63 8.60 -15.32 3.69
N VAL A 64 8.27 -15.74 4.92
CA VAL A 64 6.88 -15.78 5.40
C VAL A 64 6.29 -14.38 5.44
N GLY A 65 7.04 -13.38 5.91
CA GLY A 65 6.60 -11.99 5.93
C GLY A 65 6.37 -11.40 4.53
N ILE A 66 7.18 -11.78 3.54
CA ILE A 66 6.98 -11.40 2.13
C ILE A 66 5.74 -12.09 1.57
N GLN A 67 5.54 -13.37 1.84
CA GLN A 67 4.36 -14.11 1.39
C GLN A 67 3.07 -13.54 1.99
N MET A 68 3.05 -13.31 3.30
CA MET A 68 1.92 -12.66 3.98
C MET A 68 1.70 -11.22 3.47
N ALA A 69 2.78 -10.49 3.16
CA ALA A 69 2.66 -9.16 2.55
C ALA A 69 2.04 -9.23 1.14
N PHE A 70 2.29 -10.29 0.37
CA PHE A 70 1.64 -10.49 -0.92
C PHE A 70 0.14 -10.78 -0.76
N ASP A 71 -0.26 -11.65 0.15
CA ASP A 71 -1.68 -11.93 0.43
C ASP A 71 -2.41 -10.65 0.85
N GLU A 72 -1.77 -9.81 1.68
CA GLU A 72 -2.33 -8.52 2.10
C GLU A 72 -2.36 -7.48 0.97
N ILE A 73 -1.37 -7.50 0.08
CA ILE A 73 -1.38 -6.68 -1.13
C ILE A 73 -2.54 -7.10 -2.04
N VAL A 74 -2.77 -8.40 -2.21
CA VAL A 74 -3.89 -8.94 -2.99
C VAL A 74 -5.22 -8.49 -2.41
N GLU A 75 -5.41 -8.65 -1.10
CA GLU A 75 -6.63 -8.18 -0.40
C GLU A 75 -6.84 -6.67 -0.53
N LEU A 76 -5.76 -5.89 -0.39
CA LEU A 76 -5.80 -4.44 -0.60
C LEU A 76 -6.24 -4.10 -2.03
N VAL A 77 -5.65 -4.76 -3.03
CA VAL A 77 -5.99 -4.54 -4.45
C VAL A 77 -7.42 -4.99 -4.72
N ALA A 78 -7.87 -6.12 -4.17
CA ALA A 78 -9.25 -6.59 -4.26
C ALA A 78 -10.25 -5.55 -3.75
N VAL A 79 -10.01 -4.97 -2.57
CA VAL A 79 -10.86 -3.90 -2.00
C VAL A 79 -10.91 -2.66 -2.90
N LEU A 80 -9.78 -2.30 -3.52
CA LEU A 80 -9.67 -1.09 -4.33
C LEU A 80 -10.31 -1.24 -5.70
N THR A 81 -10.13 -2.41 -6.32
CA THR A 81 -10.55 -2.75 -7.68
C THR A 81 -11.91 -3.44 -7.75
N GLU A 82 -12.42 -3.90 -6.61
CA GLU A 82 -13.65 -4.71 -6.49
C GLU A 82 -13.54 -6.03 -7.27
N LEU A 83 -12.31 -6.51 -7.47
CA LEU A 83 -12.00 -7.83 -8.02
C LEU A 83 -11.93 -8.87 -6.92
N GLU A 84 -12.18 -10.13 -7.27
CA GLU A 84 -12.03 -11.25 -6.35
C GLU A 84 -10.53 -11.55 -6.09
N PRO A 85 -10.10 -11.74 -4.84
CA PRO A 85 -8.70 -12.06 -4.50
C PRO A 85 -8.12 -13.23 -5.30
N ALA A 86 -8.87 -14.35 -5.38
CA ALA A 86 -8.45 -15.53 -6.14
C ALA A 86 -8.19 -15.23 -7.62
N TRP A 87 -9.01 -14.37 -8.24
CA TRP A 87 -8.77 -13.96 -9.62
C TRP A 87 -7.47 -13.14 -9.74
N ILE A 88 -7.18 -12.27 -8.78
CA ILE A 88 -5.93 -11.49 -8.76
C ILE A 88 -4.73 -12.41 -8.64
N GLU A 89 -4.75 -13.37 -7.73
CA GLU A 89 -3.66 -14.35 -7.52
C GLU A 89 -3.34 -15.15 -8.78
N GLU A 90 -4.37 -15.52 -9.54
CA GLU A 90 -4.22 -16.35 -10.75
C GLU A 90 -3.80 -15.56 -11.99
N ASN A 91 -4.11 -14.26 -12.06
CA ASN A 91 -4.06 -13.49 -13.31
C ASN A 91 -3.14 -12.26 -13.27
N VAL A 92 -2.66 -11.86 -12.09
CA VAL A 92 -1.95 -10.58 -11.92
C VAL A 92 -0.54 -10.83 -11.41
N ASP A 93 0.44 -10.27 -12.13
CA ASP A 93 1.83 -10.37 -11.72
C ASP A 93 2.22 -9.29 -10.69
N HIS A 94 3.37 -9.50 -10.04
CA HIS A 94 3.87 -8.58 -9.02
C HIS A 94 4.15 -7.16 -9.56
N ASN A 95 4.56 -7.00 -10.82
CA ASN A 95 4.83 -5.70 -11.42
C ASN A 95 3.53 -4.91 -11.66
N GLU A 96 2.47 -5.60 -12.09
CA GLU A 96 1.13 -5.04 -12.27
C GLU A 96 0.56 -4.56 -10.92
N LEU A 97 0.71 -5.36 -9.86
CA LEU A 97 0.33 -4.97 -8.49
C LEU A 97 1.09 -3.72 -8.03
N ILE A 98 2.41 -3.70 -8.19
CA ILE A 98 3.25 -2.54 -7.83
C ILE A 98 2.84 -1.30 -8.64
N GLN A 99 2.56 -1.46 -9.93
CA GLN A 99 2.15 -0.36 -10.79
C GLN A 99 0.79 0.21 -10.36
N PHE A 100 -0.18 -0.66 -10.03
CA PHE A 100 -1.49 -0.25 -9.52
C PHE A 100 -1.38 0.55 -8.22
N ILE A 101 -0.60 0.04 -7.26
CA ILE A 101 -0.40 0.70 -5.96
C ILE A 101 0.30 2.04 -6.16
N SER A 102 1.36 2.08 -6.95
CA SER A 102 2.12 3.31 -7.22
C SER A 102 1.23 4.39 -7.86
N ARG A 103 0.44 4.03 -8.88
CA ARG A 103 -0.50 4.98 -9.52
C ARG A 103 -1.62 5.40 -8.57
N THR A 104 -2.11 4.50 -7.71
CA THR A 104 -3.10 4.84 -6.67
C THR A 104 -2.55 5.83 -5.66
N VAL A 105 -1.30 5.65 -5.21
CA VAL A 105 -0.58 6.59 -4.32
C VAL A 105 -0.45 7.97 -4.97
N GLN A 106 -0.04 8.00 -6.24
CA GLN A 106 0.16 9.24 -7.00
C GLN A 106 -1.16 9.98 -7.20
N ARG A 107 -2.20 9.30 -7.72
CA ARG A 107 -3.53 9.89 -7.96
C ARG A 107 -4.15 10.50 -6.71
N ASN A 108 -3.91 9.90 -5.56
CA ASN A 108 -4.49 10.33 -4.28
C ASN A 108 -3.55 11.22 -3.45
N ASN A 109 -2.38 11.59 -3.99
CA ASN A 109 -1.35 12.39 -3.30
C ASN A 109 -1.02 11.87 -1.89
N LEU A 110 -0.94 10.54 -1.74
CA LEU A 110 -0.81 9.93 -0.41
C LEU A 110 0.50 10.26 0.28
N ASN A 111 1.56 10.57 -0.46
CA ASN A 111 2.82 11.03 0.12
C ASN A 111 2.63 12.32 0.94
N GLU A 112 1.82 13.25 0.47
CA GLU A 112 1.51 14.49 1.18
C GLU A 112 0.46 14.27 2.28
N ALA A 113 -0.51 13.36 2.05
CA ALA A 113 -1.49 12.99 3.06
C ALA A 113 -0.85 12.27 4.26
N ALA A 114 0.06 11.32 4.01
CA ALA A 114 0.78 10.56 5.02
C ALA A 114 1.69 11.45 5.87
N LYS A 115 2.44 12.40 5.27
CA LYS A 115 3.23 13.39 6.03
C LYS A 115 2.36 14.19 7.00
N LYS A 116 1.18 14.64 6.57
CA LYS A 116 0.24 15.40 7.40
C LYS A 116 -0.41 14.53 8.50
N PHE A 117 -0.74 13.28 8.17
CA PHE A 117 -1.40 12.36 9.08
C PHE A 117 -0.45 11.75 10.12
N LEU A 118 0.81 11.47 9.77
CA LEU A 118 1.82 10.88 10.65
C LEU A 118 2.57 11.91 11.50
N ALA A 119 2.62 13.19 11.10
CA ALA A 119 3.28 14.24 11.88
C ALA A 119 2.78 14.38 13.33
N PRO A 120 1.49 14.25 13.64
CA PRO A 120 0.99 14.18 15.02
C PRO A 120 1.50 12.97 15.80
N PHE A 121 1.56 11.79 15.16
CA PHE A 121 2.03 10.55 15.79
C PHE A 121 3.55 10.54 15.99
N GLY A 122 4.33 11.13 15.08
CA GLY A 122 5.77 11.30 15.25
C GLY A 122 6.13 12.16 16.46
N LYS A 123 5.33 13.19 16.77
CA LYS A 123 5.49 13.97 18.00
C LYS A 123 5.14 13.17 19.26
N LEU A 124 4.16 12.27 19.17
CA LEU A 124 3.75 11.39 20.27
C LEU A 124 4.80 10.29 20.56
N LEU A 125 5.45 9.76 19.52
CA LEU A 125 6.55 8.79 19.68
C LEU A 125 7.87 9.42 20.15
N GLN A 126 8.03 10.74 19.97
CA GLN A 126 9.19 11.50 20.45
C GLN A 126 8.99 12.13 21.83
N SER A 127 7.76 12.16 22.36
CA SER A 127 7.56 12.58 23.75
C SER A 127 8.14 11.52 24.67
N LYS A 128 9.28 11.82 25.29
CA LYS A 128 9.91 10.99 26.34
C LYS A 128 8.86 10.59 27.37
N PRO A 129 8.94 9.38 27.97
CA PRO A 129 8.13 9.05 29.13
C PRO A 129 8.39 10.11 30.20
N VAL A 130 7.33 10.76 30.68
CA VAL A 130 7.41 11.65 31.84
C VAL A 130 7.75 10.76 33.03
N ALA A 131 9.03 10.74 33.40
CA ALA A 131 9.45 10.19 34.67
C ALA A 131 8.95 11.10 35.80
N GLY A 132 8.11 10.55 36.69
CA GLY A 132 7.67 11.16 37.94
C GLY A 132 6.17 11.48 37.94
N ARG A 133 5.36 10.99 38.87
CA ARG A 133 5.57 10.88 40.32
C ARG A 133 5.05 9.58 40.92
#